data_AF-A0A3D9I436-F1
#
_entry.id   AF-A0A3D9I436-F1
#
_cell.length_a   1.000
_cell.length_b   1.000
_cell.length_c   1.000
_cell.angle_alpha   90.00
_cell.angle_beta   90.00
_cell.angle_gamma   90.00
#
_symmetry.space_group_name_H-M   'P 1'
#
loop_
_entity.id
_entity.type
_entity.pdbx_description
1 polymer ?
#
loop_
_entity_poly.entity_id
_entity_poly.type
_entity_poly.pdbx_seq_one_letter_code
_entity_poly.pdbx_strand_id
1 'polypeptide(L)' 'MLYWAAVFFMVAIVAAIFGFGGIVSAAAGIAKILFFVFLILFIISLITGRRGRV' A
#
# COMPACT_ATOMS: atom_id res chain seq x y z
N MET A 1 -6.29 7.52 27.22
CA MET A 1 -6.27 6.99 25.83
C MET A 1 -4.90 7.11 25.17
N LEU A 2 -4.20 8.25 25.29
CA LEU A 2 -2.82 8.44 24.81
C LEU A 2 -1.80 7.39 25.31
N TYR A 3 -1.95 6.91 26.55
CA TYR A 3 -1.10 5.84 27.09
C TYR A 3 -1.22 4.53 26.27
N TRP A 4 -2.44 4.10 25.99
CA TRP A 4 -2.68 2.91 25.17
C TRP A 4 -2.17 3.08 23.73
N ALA A 5 -2.34 4.27 23.14
CA ALA A 5 -1.79 4.57 21.81
C ALA A 5 -0.25 4.50 21.80
N ALA A 6 0.42 5.04 22.82
CA ALA A 6 1.87 4.97 22.96
C ALA A 6 2.37 3.53 23.14
N VAL A 7 1.66 2.71 23.91
CA VAL A 7 1.97 1.28 24.07
C VAL A 7 1.83 0.53 22.75
N PHE A 8 0.73 0.72 22.01
CA PHE A 8 0.55 0.12 20.69
C PHE A 8 1.61 0.58 19.68
N PHE A 9 2.00 1.85 19.74
CA PHE A 9 3.07 2.39 18.91
C PHE A 9 4.42 1.72 19.19
N MET A 10 4.75 1.50 20.47
CA MET A 10 5.98 0.82 20.86
C MET A 10 5.98 -0.64 20.42
N VAL A 11 4.85 -1.34 20.57
CA VAL A 11 4.66 -2.72 20.08
C VAL A 11 4.79 -2.79 18.55
N ALA A 12 4.25 -1.81 17.81
CA ALA A 12 4.37 -1.75 16.36
C ALA A 12 5.82 -1.61 15.89
N ILE A 13 6.65 -0.82 16.59
CA ILE A 13 8.09 -0.68 16.27
C ILE A 13 8.84 -2.00 16.51
N VAL A 14 8.60 -2.65 17.66
CA VAL A 14 9.23 -3.94 17.96
C VAL A 14 8.78 -4.97 16.93
N ALA A 15 7.49 -5.06 16.63
CA ALA A 15 6.98 -5.93 15.59
C ALA A 15 7.62 -5.63 14.23
N ALA A 16 7.75 -4.34 13.84
CA ALA A 16 8.40 -3.87 12.61
C ALA A 16 9.83 -4.40 12.46
N ILE A 17 10.63 -4.34 13.53
CA ILE A 17 12.03 -4.77 13.54
C ILE A 17 12.15 -6.30 13.50
N PHE A 18 11.31 -7.03 14.25
CA PHE A 18 11.45 -8.48 14.42
C PHE A 18 10.67 -9.33 13.40
N GLY A 19 9.56 -8.85 12.86
CA GLY A 19 8.57 -9.71 12.19
C GLY A 19 8.30 -9.42 10.72
N PHE A 20 8.63 -8.24 10.20
CA PHE A 20 8.17 -7.85 8.87
C PHE A 20 9.15 -8.17 7.73
N GLY A 21 10.40 -8.53 8.02
CA GLY A 21 11.41 -8.78 6.98
C GLY A 21 11.00 -9.84 5.94
N GLY A 22 10.35 -10.93 6.37
CA GLY A 22 9.89 -12.01 5.48
C GLY A 22 8.55 -11.73 4.78
N ILE A 23 7.67 -10.94 5.39
CA ILE A 23 6.34 -10.63 4.84
C ILE A 23 6.45 -9.54 3.76
N VAL A 24 7.40 -8.62 3.92
CA VAL A 24 7.66 -7.53 2.97
C VAL A 24 8.01 -8.06 1.58
N SER A 25 8.75 -9.16 1.47
CA SER A 25 9.12 -9.74 0.17
C SER A 25 7.91 -10.34 -0.57
N ALA A 26 7.05 -11.07 0.14
CA ALA A 26 5.81 -11.62 -0.41
C ALA A 26 4.80 -10.50 -0.76
N ALA A 27 4.63 -9.52 0.14
CA ALA A 27 3.78 -8.36 -0.07
C ALA A 27 4.27 -7.50 -1.24
N ALA A 28 5.60 -7.34 -1.42
CA ALA A 28 6.17 -6.62 -2.55
C ALA A 28 5.85 -7.28 -3.90
N GLY A 29 5.74 -8.61 -3.95
CA GLY A 29 5.27 -9.32 -5.14
C GLY A 29 3.84 -8.96 -5.51
N ILE A 30 2.94 -9.01 -4.54
CA ILE A 30 1.50 -8.69 -4.72
C ILE A 30 1.31 -7.20 -5.06
N ALA A 31 2.07 -6.31 -4.42
CA ALA A 31 2.04 -4.87 -4.69
C ALA A 31 2.42 -4.53 -6.13
N LYS A 32 3.41 -5.22 -6.72
CA LYS A 32 3.78 -5.03 -8.13
C LYS A 32 2.64 -5.37 -9.08
N ILE A 33 1.94 -6.48 -8.83
CA ILE A 33 0.81 -6.91 -9.67
C ILE A 33 -0.32 -5.87 -9.61
N LEU A 34 -0.70 -5.43 -8.40
CA LEU A 34 -1.71 -4.39 -8.20
C LEU A 34 -1.31 -3.06 -8.86
N PHE A 35 -0.03 -2.67 -8.76
CA PHE A 35 0.48 -1.46 -9.40
C PHE A 35 0.33 -1.50 -10.91
N PHE A 36 0.66 -2.62 -11.56
CA PHE A 36 0.48 -2.79 -13.01
C PHE A 36 -0.99 -2.77 -13.42
N VAL A 37 -1.87 -3.44 -12.68
CA VAL A 37 -3.32 -3.41 -12.94
C VAL A 37 -3.85 -1.99 -12.81
N PHE A 38 -3.48 -1.29 -11.73
CA PHE A 38 -3.85 0.10 -11.52
C PHE A 38 -3.31 1.01 -12.63
N LEU A 39 -2.07 0.80 -13.07
CA LEU A 39 -1.46 1.57 -14.15
C LEU A 39 -2.20 1.40 -15.47
N ILE A 40 -2.60 0.17 -15.82
CA ILE A 40 -3.39 -0.11 -17.02
C ILE A 40 -4.75 0.60 -16.92
N LEU A 41 -5.45 0.43 -15.80
CA LEU A 41 -6.74 1.10 -15.57
C LEU A 41 -6.60 2.63 -15.56
N PHE A 42 -5.52 3.15 -15.01
CA PHE A 42 -5.21 4.58 -14.98
C PHE A 42 -4.99 5.10 -16.40
N ILE A 43 -4.22 4.40 -17.23
CA ILE A 43 -4.03 4.77 -18.65
C ILE A 43 -5.37 4.71 -19.40
N ILE A 44 -6.18 3.68 -19.21
CA ILE A 44 -7.51 3.56 -19.81
C ILE A 44 -8.40 4.73 -19.36
N SER A 45 -8.42 5.03 -18.05
CA SER A 45 -9.16 6.15 -17.48
C SER A 45 -8.66 7.49 -18.00
N LEU A 46 -7.37 7.64 -18.26
CA LEU A 46 -6.77 8.87 -18.78
C LEU A 46 -7.13 9.07 -20.27
N ILE A 47 -7.15 8.00 -21.06
CA ILE A 47 -7.55 8.05 -22.48
C ILE A 47 -9.07 8.25 -22.62
N THR A 48 -9.88 7.51 -21.86
CA THR A 48 -11.34 7.62 -21.89
C THR A 48 -11.85 8.88 -21.18
N GLY A 49 -11.21 9.29 -20.08
CA GLY A 49 -11.55 10.48 -19.28
C GLY A 49 -11.24 11.81 -19.97
N ARG A 50 -10.24 11.84 -20.85
CA ARG A 50 -10.03 13.00 -21.77
C ARG A 50 -11.19 13.21 -22.75
N ARG A 51 -12.12 12.27 -22.89
CA ARG A 51 -13.28 12.36 -23.79
C ARG A 51 -14.57 12.85 -23.10
N GLY A 52 -14.50 13.21 -21.83
CA GLY A 52 -15.64 13.74 -21.07
C GLY A 52 -15.29 14.99 -20.28
N ARG A 53 -15.33 16.16 -20.94
CA ARG A 53 -16.20 17.32 -20.66
C ARG A 53 -15.62 18.58 -21.31
N VAL A 54 -16.22 18.95 -22.43
CA VAL A 54 -16.55 20.36 -22.73
C VAL A 54 -17.47 20.92 -21.64
#